data_AF-H2Y5K4-F1
#
_entry.id   AF-H2Y5K4-F1
#
_cell.length_a   1.000
_cell.length_b   1.000
_cell.length_c   1.000
_cell.angle_alpha   90.00
_cell.angle_beta   90.00
_cell.angle_gamma   90.00
#
_symmetry.space_group_name_H-M   'P 1'
#
loop_
_entity.id
_entity.type
_entity.pdbx_description
1 polymer ?
#
loop_
_entity_poly.entity_id
_entity_poly.type
_entity_poly.pdbx_seq_one_letter_code
_entity_poly.pdbx_strand_id
1 'polypeptide(L)'
;MQRTSKAVAANSNEMTHAPTFHVNDRFVLSPSDSSYKLSIEVQTAIDHIVLQSDVPIDLLDVESTSAVVSYTKNPPNPDGTPNADNFLLATYRCQANTTRLEVTVRSIEGQYGHLQAYIVPRLQPKTCVLRRYPIKPLSLHQRVHDIDESRAMSSLKLIGQFSLPEVHSWFVKCLPDLPDRTPTGDTATLHFRNIFLETQLVCTYRKGEA
;
A
#
# COMPACT_ATOMS: atom_id res chain seq x y z
N MET A 1 -7.78 -25.19 -8.66
CA MET A 1 -9.19 -25.04 -8.23
C MET A 1 -9.47 -23.54 -8.13
N GLN A 2 -10.05 -22.94 -9.18
CA GLN A 2 -10.29 -21.49 -9.26
C GLN A 2 -11.50 -21.10 -8.39
N ARG A 3 -11.31 -20.10 -7.52
CA ARG A 3 -12.39 -19.54 -6.69
C ARG A 3 -13.24 -18.61 -7.54
N THR A 4 -14.48 -19.01 -7.83
CA THR A 4 -15.48 -18.20 -8.52
C THR A 4 -16.10 -17.18 -7.56
N SER A 5 -16.10 -15.89 -7.92
CA SER A 5 -16.84 -14.83 -7.23
C SER A 5 -18.27 -14.75 -7.77
N LYS A 6 -19.27 -14.80 -6.87
CA LYS A 6 -20.69 -14.67 -7.21
C LYS A 6 -21.06 -13.20 -7.35
N ALA A 7 -21.78 -12.84 -8.41
CA ALA A 7 -22.46 -11.55 -8.54
C ALA A 7 -23.97 -11.81 -8.71
N VAL A 8 -24.81 -11.15 -7.90
CA VAL A 8 -26.28 -11.30 -7.96
C VAL A 8 -26.84 -10.17 -8.81
N ALA A 9 -27.59 -10.50 -9.87
CA ALA A 9 -28.32 -9.52 -10.65
C ALA A 9 -29.64 -9.16 -9.95
N ALA A 10 -29.95 -7.87 -9.85
CA ALA A 10 -31.24 -7.40 -9.37
C ALA A 10 -32.33 -7.73 -10.39
N ASN A 11 -33.28 -8.60 -10.04
CA ASN A 11 -34.53 -8.96 -10.74
C ASN A 11 -34.62 -10.29 -11.52
N SER A 12 -33.69 -11.24 -11.35
CA SER A 12 -33.98 -12.64 -11.70
C SER A 12 -33.36 -13.57 -10.68
N ASN A 13 -34.01 -14.70 -10.39
CA ASN A 13 -33.47 -15.78 -9.55
C ASN A 13 -32.31 -16.53 -10.24
N GLU A 14 -31.73 -15.94 -11.29
CA GLU A 14 -30.67 -16.49 -12.11
C GLU A 14 -29.34 -15.90 -11.68
N MET A 15 -28.36 -16.76 -11.42
CA MET A 15 -27.04 -16.37 -10.95
C MET A 15 -26.13 -16.07 -12.12
N THR A 16 -25.68 -14.82 -12.25
CA THR A 16 -24.74 -14.41 -13.29
C THR A 16 -23.31 -14.70 -12.87
N HIS A 17 -22.53 -15.33 -13.75
CA HIS A 17 -21.12 -15.60 -13.53
C HIS A 17 -20.26 -14.44 -14.05
N ALA A 18 -19.43 -13.88 -13.16
CA ALA A 18 -18.45 -12.87 -13.51
C ALA A 18 -17.12 -13.53 -13.92
N PRO A 19 -16.48 -13.13 -15.05
CA PRO A 19 -15.17 -13.63 -15.40
C PRO A 19 -14.13 -13.18 -14.37
N THR A 20 -13.43 -14.17 -13.80
CA THR A 20 -12.32 -13.96 -12.89
C THR A 20 -11.03 -13.81 -13.68
N PHE A 21 -10.17 -12.87 -13.29
CA PHE A 21 -8.83 -12.71 -13.83
C PHE A 21 -7.83 -12.55 -12.68
N HIS A 22 -6.57 -12.90 -12.96
CA HIS A 22 -5.49 -12.76 -11.99
C HIS A 22 -4.80 -11.41 -12.16
N VAL A 23 -4.53 -10.75 -11.04
CA VAL A 23 -3.72 -9.53 -10.97
C VAL A 23 -2.39 -9.91 -10.32
N ASN A 24 -1.30 -9.69 -11.04
CA ASN A 24 0.07 -9.72 -10.51
C ASN A 24 0.46 -8.31 -10.11
N ASP A 25 0.46 -8.03 -8.82
CA ASP A 25 0.73 -6.72 -8.24
C ASP A 25 1.97 -6.71 -7.35
N ARG A 26 2.71 -5.60 -7.40
CA ARG A 26 3.88 -5.36 -6.56
C ARG A 26 3.89 -3.91 -6.10
N PHE A 27 3.96 -3.70 -4.79
CA PHE A 27 4.07 -2.37 -4.18
C PHE A 27 5.32 -2.35 -3.30
N VAL A 28 6.39 -1.73 -3.79
CA VAL A 28 7.72 -1.80 -3.16
C VAL A 28 8.36 -0.43 -3.05
N LEU A 29 8.99 -0.18 -1.90
CA LEU A 29 9.76 1.02 -1.63
C LEU A 29 11.05 1.03 -2.47
N SER A 30 11.27 2.10 -3.23
CA SER A 30 12.45 2.31 -4.08
C SER A 30 13.42 3.28 -3.39
N PRO A 31 14.62 2.84 -2.96
CA PRO A 31 15.60 3.69 -2.28
C PRO A 31 16.12 4.84 -3.15
N SER A 32 16.19 4.64 -4.48
CA SER A 32 16.73 5.64 -5.41
C SER A 32 15.90 6.93 -5.44
N ASP A 33 14.58 6.80 -5.32
CA ASP A 33 13.63 7.87 -5.62
C ASP A 33 12.82 8.26 -4.37
N SER A 34 13.14 7.69 -3.20
CA SER A 34 12.40 7.88 -1.94
C SER A 34 10.87 7.77 -2.10
N SER A 35 10.44 6.77 -2.87
CA SER A 35 9.03 6.59 -3.25
C SER A 35 8.70 5.12 -3.47
N TYR A 36 7.41 4.80 -3.44
CA TYR A 36 6.89 3.48 -3.73
C TYR A 36 6.65 3.30 -5.21
N LYS A 37 7.00 2.13 -5.74
CA LYS A 37 6.66 1.71 -7.11
C LYS A 37 5.54 0.69 -7.04
N LEU A 38 4.37 1.07 -7.56
CA LEU A 38 3.21 0.21 -7.76
C LEU A 38 3.24 -0.33 -9.20
N SER A 39 3.47 -1.63 -9.35
CA SER A 39 3.34 -2.34 -10.64
C SER A 39 2.10 -3.22 -10.59
N ILE A 40 1.22 -3.08 -11.57
CA ILE A 40 0.00 -3.89 -11.72
C ILE A 40 0.03 -4.52 -13.11
N GLU A 41 -0.01 -5.85 -13.16
CA GLU A 41 0.00 -6.62 -14.40
C GLU A 41 -1.17 -7.61 -14.43
N VAL A 42 -1.82 -7.71 -15.60
CA VAL A 42 -2.96 -8.61 -15.85
C VAL A 42 -2.77 -9.32 -17.18
N GLN A 43 -3.39 -10.49 -17.33
CA GLN A 43 -3.26 -11.33 -18.54
C GLN A 43 -3.91 -10.71 -19.79
N THR A 44 -4.83 -9.77 -19.60
CA THR A 44 -5.60 -9.12 -20.67
C THR A 44 -5.37 -7.63 -20.64
N ALA A 45 -5.55 -6.94 -21.77
CA ALA A 45 -5.42 -5.49 -21.82
C ALA A 45 -6.26 -4.80 -20.75
N ILE A 46 -5.67 -3.84 -20.06
CA ILE A 46 -6.33 -2.99 -19.07
C ILE A 46 -7.25 -2.02 -19.80
N ASP A 47 -8.47 -1.85 -19.31
CA ASP A 47 -9.36 -0.77 -19.73
C ASP A 47 -9.01 0.49 -18.96
N HIS A 48 -9.14 0.41 -17.63
CA HIS A 48 -8.72 1.46 -16.73
C HIS A 48 -8.42 0.93 -15.32
N ILE A 49 -7.63 1.70 -14.57
CA ILE A 49 -7.38 1.49 -13.14
C ILE A 49 -7.78 2.76 -12.41
N VAL A 50 -8.58 2.62 -11.35
CA VAL A 50 -8.87 3.72 -10.43
C VAL A 50 -8.03 3.55 -9.18
N LEU A 51 -7.22 4.56 -8.87
CA LEU A 51 -6.49 4.67 -7.61
C LEU A 51 -7.27 5.56 -6.66
N GLN A 52 -7.51 5.06 -5.45
CA GLN A 52 -8.15 5.77 -4.36
C GLN A 52 -7.24 5.70 -3.13
N SER A 53 -7.07 6.80 -2.39
CA SER A 53 -6.25 6.80 -1.18
C SER A 53 -6.99 7.46 -0.02
N ASP A 54 -6.97 6.82 1.15
CA ASP A 54 -7.44 7.39 2.42
C ASP A 54 -6.32 8.18 3.16
N VAL A 55 -5.14 8.30 2.54
CA VAL A 55 -4.00 9.09 3.02
C VAL A 55 -3.47 10.04 1.96
N PRO A 56 -2.93 11.20 2.35
CA PRO A 56 -2.30 12.12 1.43
C PRO A 56 -1.06 11.48 0.79
N ILE A 57 -1.09 11.36 -0.54
CA ILE A 57 -0.01 10.82 -1.37
C ILE A 57 0.10 11.62 -2.67
N ASP A 58 1.30 11.66 -3.24
CA ASP A 58 1.55 12.25 -4.55
C ASP A 58 1.85 11.16 -5.59
N LEU A 59 1.35 11.34 -6.82
CA LEU A 59 1.69 10.50 -7.96
C LEU A 59 2.74 11.22 -8.81
N LEU A 60 3.95 10.65 -8.96
CA LEU A 60 5.10 11.34 -9.54
C LEU A 60 5.25 11.14 -11.06
N ASP A 61 4.98 9.94 -11.57
CA ASP A 61 5.35 9.52 -12.94
C ASP A 61 4.14 9.44 -13.89
N VAL A 62 3.30 10.47 -13.85
CA VAL A 62 2.05 10.53 -14.63
C VAL A 62 2.33 10.63 -16.14
N GLU A 63 3.40 11.32 -16.52
CA GLU A 63 3.72 11.66 -17.92
C GLU A 63 4.48 10.56 -18.68
N SER A 64 5.22 9.69 -17.98
CA SER A 64 5.92 8.56 -18.60
C SER A 64 5.00 7.40 -18.94
N THR A 65 3.78 7.42 -18.42
CA THR A 65 2.79 6.37 -18.59
C THR A 65 2.01 6.58 -19.89
N SER A 66 1.84 5.53 -20.70
CA SER A 66 0.99 5.56 -21.92
C SER A 66 -0.52 5.67 -21.64
N ALA A 67 -0.90 5.84 -20.38
CA ALA A 67 -2.29 5.95 -19.94
C ALA A 67 -2.65 7.43 -19.75
N VAL A 68 -3.89 7.77 -20.11
CA VAL A 68 -4.43 9.08 -19.81
C VAL A 68 -4.90 9.09 -18.36
N VAL A 69 -4.39 10.05 -17.59
CA VAL A 69 -4.72 10.18 -16.17
C VAL A 69 -5.72 11.31 -15.96
N SER A 70 -6.78 11.03 -15.20
CA SER A 70 -7.77 12.01 -14.80
C SER A 70 -7.87 12.04 -13.28
N TYR A 71 -7.69 13.24 -12.71
CA TYR A 71 -7.85 13.47 -11.28
C TYR A 71 -9.28 13.95 -11.01
N THR A 72 -9.98 13.21 -10.16
CA THR A 72 -11.29 13.63 -9.68
C THR A 72 -11.11 14.47 -8.44
N LYS A 73 -11.57 15.72 -8.48
CA LYS A 73 -11.66 16.55 -7.29
C LYS A 73 -12.68 15.93 -6.35
N ASN A 74 -12.36 15.76 -5.08
CA ASN A 74 -13.34 15.29 -4.13
C ASN A 74 -14.48 16.32 -4.03
N PRO A 75 -15.72 15.91 -4.32
CA PRO A 75 -16.85 16.76 -4.01
C PRO A 75 -16.93 16.93 -2.48
N PRO A 76 -17.30 18.11 -1.98
CA PRO A 76 -17.61 18.28 -0.57
C PRO A 76 -18.76 17.33 -0.19
N ASN A 77 -18.79 16.93 1.07
CA ASN A 77 -19.88 16.19 1.67
C ASN A 77 -21.22 16.96 1.51
N PRO A 78 -22.37 16.28 1.64
CA PRO A 78 -23.69 16.93 1.51
C PRO A 78 -23.91 18.12 2.45
N ASP A 79 -23.14 18.20 3.54
CA ASP A 79 -23.12 19.30 4.52
C ASP A 79 -22.13 20.43 4.19
N GLY A 80 -21.46 20.36 3.03
CA GLY A 80 -20.47 21.35 2.59
C GLY A 80 -19.07 21.17 3.19
N THR A 81 -18.85 20.16 4.04
CA THR A 81 -17.52 19.88 4.59
C THR A 81 -16.62 19.19 3.56
N PRO A 82 -15.29 19.39 3.58
CA PRO A 82 -14.39 18.62 2.74
C PRO A 82 -14.55 17.13 3.05
N ASN A 83 -14.67 16.30 2.01
CA ASN A 83 -14.63 14.85 2.19
C ASN A 83 -13.24 14.44 2.68
N ALA A 84 -13.11 14.21 3.98
CA ALA A 84 -11.84 13.96 4.65
C ALA A 84 -11.33 12.52 4.47
N ASP A 85 -12.17 11.60 3.98
CA ASP A 85 -11.85 10.16 3.95
C ASP A 85 -11.22 9.72 2.62
N ASN A 86 -11.11 10.64 1.66
CA ASN A 86 -10.48 10.41 0.39
C ASN A 86 -9.50 11.54 0.12
N PHE A 87 -8.23 11.24 -0.07
CA PHE A 87 -7.20 12.23 -0.37
C PHE A 87 -6.80 12.23 -1.84
N LEU A 88 -6.99 11.11 -2.53
CA LEU A 88 -6.66 10.95 -3.94
C LEU A 88 -7.73 10.11 -4.62
N LEU A 89 -8.22 10.59 -5.76
CA LEU A 89 -8.98 9.77 -6.70
C LEU A 89 -8.47 10.03 -8.12
N ALA A 90 -7.73 9.07 -8.66
CA ALA A 90 -7.13 9.17 -9.99
C ALA A 90 -7.56 7.98 -10.86
N THR A 91 -7.97 8.25 -12.09
CA THR A 91 -8.31 7.22 -13.08
C THR A 91 -7.25 7.18 -14.17
N TYR A 92 -6.60 6.03 -14.32
CA TYR A 92 -5.66 5.73 -15.39
C TYR A 92 -6.41 4.95 -16.47
N ARG A 93 -6.66 5.58 -17.62
CA ARG A 93 -7.24 4.93 -18.79
C ARG A 93 -6.14 4.51 -19.75
N CYS A 94 -5.90 3.22 -19.87
CA CYS A 94 -4.91 2.68 -20.80
C CYS A 94 -5.48 2.76 -22.22
N GLN A 95 -4.85 3.52 -23.13
CA GLN A 95 -5.36 3.66 -24.50
C GLN A 95 -4.93 2.49 -25.40
N ALA A 96 -3.69 2.02 -25.24
CA ALA A 96 -3.15 0.86 -25.94
C ALA A 96 -3.59 -0.46 -25.29
N ASN A 97 -3.27 -1.58 -25.95
CA ASN A 97 -3.41 -2.94 -25.40
C ASN A 97 -2.36 -3.21 -24.32
N THR A 98 -2.34 -2.37 -23.29
CA THR A 98 -1.39 -2.41 -22.20
C THR A 98 -1.85 -3.41 -21.15
N THR A 99 -1.00 -4.38 -20.84
CA THR A 99 -1.25 -5.40 -19.80
C THR A 99 -0.61 -5.06 -18.46
N ARG A 100 0.29 -4.08 -18.43
CA ARG A 100 1.03 -3.65 -17.23
C ARG A 100 1.00 -2.13 -17.06
N LEU A 101 0.66 -1.68 -15.87
CA LEU A 101 0.73 -0.28 -15.45
C LEU A 101 1.75 -0.15 -14.31
N GLU A 102 2.63 0.84 -14.41
CA GLU A 102 3.52 1.23 -13.32
C GLU A 102 3.19 2.66 -12.87
N VAL A 103 3.13 2.86 -11.56
CA VAL A 103 2.84 4.16 -10.95
C VAL A 103 3.80 4.37 -9.78
N THR A 104 4.47 5.52 -9.77
CA THR A 104 5.31 5.94 -8.66
C THR A 104 4.50 6.80 -7.69
N VAL A 105 4.48 6.38 -6.43
CA VAL A 105 3.69 6.95 -5.34
C VAL A 105 4.63 7.46 -4.26
N ARG A 106 4.53 8.74 -3.91
CA ARG A 106 5.22 9.34 -2.78
C ARG A 106 4.28 9.40 -1.59
N SER A 107 4.69 8.78 -0.48
CA SER A 107 3.99 8.87 0.81
C SER A 107 4.58 9.98 1.67
N ILE A 108 3.79 10.42 2.67
CA ILE A 108 4.23 11.31 3.72
C ILE A 108 4.38 10.49 5.00
N GLU A 109 5.57 10.51 5.59
CA GLU A 109 5.84 9.81 6.84
C GLU A 109 4.97 10.35 7.99
N GLY A 110 4.49 9.45 8.85
CA GLY A 110 3.53 9.74 9.92
C GLY A 110 2.06 9.60 9.52
N GLN A 111 1.73 9.68 8.23
CA GLN A 111 0.39 9.38 7.72
C GLN A 111 0.29 7.89 7.35
N TYR A 112 -0.81 7.24 7.72
CA TYR A 112 -0.99 5.79 7.53
C TYR A 112 -2.41 5.43 7.12
N GLY A 113 -2.53 4.39 6.29
CA GLY A 113 -3.79 4.01 5.67
C GLY A 113 -3.59 3.04 4.51
N HIS A 114 -4.40 3.16 3.47
CA HIS A 114 -4.44 2.29 2.32
C HIS A 114 -4.52 3.06 1.01
N LEU A 115 -3.69 2.64 0.06
CA LEU A 115 -3.90 2.88 -1.35
C LEU A 115 -4.72 1.72 -1.93
N GLN A 116 -5.83 2.04 -2.57
CA GLN A 116 -6.74 1.09 -3.21
C GLN A 116 -6.62 1.21 -4.73
N ALA A 117 -6.56 0.07 -5.42
CA ALA A 117 -6.57 0.00 -6.87
C ALA A 117 -7.75 -0.85 -7.35
N TYR A 118 -8.67 -0.22 -8.08
CA TYR A 118 -9.80 -0.88 -8.76
C TYR A 118 -9.39 -1.13 -10.20
N ILE A 119 -9.17 -2.40 -10.54
CA ILE A 119 -8.57 -2.80 -11.81
C ILE A 119 -9.67 -3.37 -12.71
N VAL A 120 -9.87 -2.75 -13.87
CA VAL A 120 -10.87 -3.17 -14.86
C VAL A 120 -10.16 -3.60 -16.15
N PRO A 121 -10.16 -4.88 -16.51
CA PRO A 121 -9.64 -5.35 -17.79
C PRO A 121 -10.68 -5.18 -18.91
N ARG A 122 -10.21 -5.26 -20.15
CA ARG A 122 -11.04 -5.31 -21.36
C ARG A 122 -11.62 -6.71 -21.57
N LEU A 123 -12.51 -7.11 -20.67
CA LEU A 123 -13.27 -8.37 -20.71
C LEU A 123 -14.77 -8.09 -20.88
N GLN A 124 -15.49 -9.05 -21.46
CA GLN A 124 -16.95 -9.03 -21.55
C GLN A 124 -17.51 -10.30 -20.88
N PRO A 125 -18.37 -10.18 -19.84
CA PRO A 125 -18.82 -8.95 -19.20
C PRO A 125 -17.69 -8.24 -18.42
N LYS A 126 -17.80 -6.93 -18.23
CA LYS A 126 -16.82 -6.15 -17.46
C LYS A 126 -16.83 -6.58 -16.00
N THR A 127 -15.64 -6.80 -15.45
CA THR A 127 -15.43 -7.09 -14.02
C THR A 127 -14.39 -6.16 -13.44
N CYS A 128 -14.36 -6.06 -12.11
CA CYS A 128 -13.41 -5.25 -11.38
C CYS A 128 -12.81 -6.08 -10.24
N VAL A 129 -11.50 -5.95 -10.03
CA VAL A 129 -10.80 -6.51 -8.87
C VAL A 129 -10.21 -5.37 -8.06
N LEU A 130 -10.51 -5.37 -6.75
CA LEU A 130 -9.94 -4.45 -5.79
C LEU A 130 -8.66 -5.02 -5.19
N ARG A 131 -7.57 -4.25 -5.24
CA ARG A 131 -6.34 -4.48 -4.49
C ARG A 131 -6.14 -3.36 -3.47
N ARG A 132 -5.64 -3.71 -2.27
CA ARG A 132 -5.39 -2.78 -1.17
C ARG A 132 -3.94 -2.89 -0.74
N TYR A 133 -3.23 -1.77 -0.75
CA TYR A 133 -1.82 -1.66 -0.38
C TYR A 133 -1.71 -0.82 0.89
N PRO A 134 -1.21 -1.38 2.01
CA PRO A 134 -1.08 -0.62 3.24
C PRO A 134 0.09 0.37 3.14
N ILE A 135 -0.17 1.62 3.50
CA ILE A 135 0.85 2.65 3.72
C ILE A 135 1.08 2.72 5.22
N LYS A 136 2.29 2.36 5.64
CA LYS A 136 2.69 2.26 7.04
C LYS A 136 3.03 3.64 7.62
N PRO A 137 2.84 3.88 8.94
CA PRO A 137 3.26 5.12 9.59
C PRO A 137 4.72 5.49 9.30
N LEU A 138 5.63 4.52 9.38
CA LEU A 138 7.06 4.67 9.08
C LEU A 138 7.36 4.14 7.67
N SER A 139 6.56 4.56 6.69
CA SER A 139 6.61 4.04 5.31
C SER A 139 7.93 4.30 4.58
N LEU A 140 8.78 5.22 5.03
CA LEU A 140 10.06 5.51 4.37
C LEU A 140 11.25 4.78 5.02
N HIS A 141 11.00 3.89 5.98
CA HIS A 141 12.05 3.10 6.61
C HIS A 141 12.30 1.81 5.82
N GLN A 142 13.56 1.50 5.54
CA GLN A 142 13.97 0.24 4.94
C GLN A 142 14.78 -0.56 5.95
N ARG A 143 14.54 -1.88 6.02
CA ARG A 143 15.31 -2.78 6.87
C ARG A 143 16.76 -2.87 6.39
N VAL A 144 17.69 -2.75 7.33
CA VAL A 144 19.14 -2.86 7.08
C VAL A 144 19.76 -3.86 8.06
N HIS A 145 20.98 -4.31 7.78
CA HIS A 145 21.73 -5.19 8.69
C HIS A 145 22.58 -4.39 9.67
N ASP A 146 23.25 -3.36 9.17
CA ASP A 146 24.21 -2.57 9.93
C ASP A 146 23.72 -1.14 10.16
N ILE A 147 24.12 -0.59 11.32
CA ILE A 147 23.86 0.78 11.74
C ILE A 147 25.18 1.44 12.14
N ASP A 148 25.18 2.76 12.21
CA ASP A 148 26.33 3.54 12.64
C ASP A 148 26.15 3.93 14.11
N GLU A 149 26.83 3.19 14.99
CA GLU A 149 26.76 3.41 16.44
C GLU A 149 27.41 4.72 16.90
N SER A 150 28.17 5.41 16.03
CA SER A 150 28.78 6.70 16.38
C SER A 150 27.77 7.86 16.35
N ARG A 151 26.59 7.65 15.74
CA ARG A 151 25.55 8.67 15.64
C ARG A 151 24.81 8.85 16.96
N ALA A 152 24.48 10.10 17.28
CA ALA A 152 23.62 10.40 18.41
C ALA A 152 22.22 9.82 18.19
N MET A 153 21.74 9.03 19.15
CA MET A 153 20.42 8.38 19.11
C MET A 153 19.50 8.96 20.18
N SER A 154 18.33 9.45 19.78
CA SER A 154 17.22 9.67 20.70
C SER A 154 16.60 8.33 21.08
N SER A 155 16.41 8.08 22.37
CA SER A 155 15.82 6.83 22.87
C SER A 155 14.42 7.06 23.43
N LEU A 156 13.51 6.13 23.11
CA LEU A 156 12.18 6.02 23.69
C LEU A 156 12.09 4.62 24.31
N LYS A 157 11.62 4.54 25.55
CA LYS A 157 11.48 3.27 26.28
C LYS A 157 10.04 3.06 26.69
N LEU A 158 9.46 1.94 26.31
CA LEU A 158 8.11 1.51 26.66
C LEU A 158 8.20 0.35 27.66
N ILE A 159 7.54 0.47 28.81
CA ILE A 159 7.50 -0.58 29.84
C ILE A 159 6.04 -0.85 30.17
N GLY A 160 5.64 -2.13 30.19
CA GLY A 160 4.26 -2.48 30.46
C GLY A 160 3.99 -3.98 30.50
N GLN A 161 2.71 -4.33 30.62
CA GLN A 161 2.26 -5.72 30.60
C GLN A 161 1.89 -6.13 29.18
N PHE A 162 2.91 -6.32 28.35
CA PHE A 162 2.75 -6.82 26.98
C PHE A 162 3.72 -7.98 26.71
N SER A 163 3.28 -8.88 25.85
CA SER A 163 4.04 -10.03 25.37
C SER A 163 4.92 -9.65 24.18
N LEU A 164 5.94 -10.46 23.91
CA LEU A 164 6.80 -10.28 22.73
C LEU A 164 5.99 -10.28 21.41
N PRO A 165 5.01 -11.18 21.18
CA PRO A 165 4.19 -11.15 19.97
C PRO A 165 3.34 -9.88 19.82
N GLU A 166 2.84 -9.31 20.93
CA GLU A 166 2.07 -8.06 20.89
C GLU A 166 2.93 -6.90 20.40
N VAL A 167 4.12 -6.72 20.99
CA VAL A 167 5.07 -5.68 20.55
C VAL A 167 5.49 -5.88 19.10
N HIS A 168 5.78 -7.13 18.72
CA HIS A 168 6.10 -7.46 17.35
C HIS A 168 4.96 -7.05 16.38
N SER A 169 3.70 -7.31 16.76
CA SER A 169 2.55 -6.91 15.96
C SER A 169 2.41 -5.39 15.81
N TRP A 170 2.84 -4.61 16.81
CA TRP A 170 2.88 -3.14 16.71
C TRP A 170 3.92 -2.71 15.69
N PHE A 171 5.13 -3.28 15.73
CA PHE A 171 6.16 -2.99 14.74
C PHE A 171 5.76 -3.42 13.33
N VAL A 172 5.14 -4.59 13.14
CA VAL A 172 4.58 -5.03 11.85
C VAL A 172 3.51 -4.07 11.32
N LYS A 173 2.73 -3.44 12.21
CA LYS A 173 1.77 -2.39 11.83
C LYS A 173 2.44 -1.06 11.48
N CYS A 174 3.55 -0.72 12.12
CA CYS A 174 4.21 0.57 11.98
C CYS A 174 5.27 0.62 10.87
N LEU A 175 5.95 -0.49 10.60
CA LEU A 175 7.11 -0.58 9.72
C LEU A 175 6.84 -1.49 8.52
N PRO A 176 7.47 -1.21 7.36
CA PRO A 176 7.43 -2.10 6.20
C PRO A 176 8.39 -3.29 6.35
N ASP A 177 8.22 -4.28 5.47
CA ASP A 177 9.13 -5.44 5.30
C ASP A 177 9.43 -6.26 6.56
N LEU A 178 8.47 -6.32 7.48
CA LEU A 178 8.51 -7.22 8.62
C LEU A 178 7.63 -8.45 8.40
N PRO A 179 8.13 -9.67 8.71
CA PRO A 179 7.31 -10.87 8.68
C PRO A 179 6.24 -10.81 9.78
N ASP A 180 5.04 -11.33 9.52
CA ASP A 180 3.98 -11.41 10.55
C ASP A 180 4.35 -12.36 11.70
N ARG A 181 5.26 -13.30 11.44
CA ARG A 181 5.69 -14.30 12.41
C ARG A 181 6.72 -13.69 13.36
N THR A 182 6.39 -13.73 14.65
CA THR A 182 7.29 -13.32 15.73
C THR A 182 8.62 -14.09 15.65
N PRO A 183 9.77 -13.40 15.82
CA PRO A 183 11.07 -14.03 15.90
C PRO A 183 11.14 -15.06 17.03
N THR A 184 11.95 -16.10 16.83
CA THR A 184 12.25 -17.08 17.88
C THR A 184 13.25 -16.48 18.87
N GLY A 185 12.92 -16.54 20.16
CA GLY A 185 13.77 -16.02 21.25
C GLY A 185 12.98 -15.12 22.19
N ASP A 186 13.64 -14.66 23.25
CA ASP A 186 13.03 -13.79 24.26
C ASP A 186 13.15 -12.29 23.93
N THR A 187 14.10 -11.95 23.05
CA THR A 187 14.43 -10.58 22.64
C THR A 187 14.62 -10.55 21.12
N ALA A 188 14.20 -9.46 20.49
CA ALA A 188 14.42 -9.20 19.07
C ALA A 188 14.97 -7.78 18.87
N THR A 189 15.91 -7.66 17.93
CA THR A 189 16.48 -6.37 17.52
C THR A 189 16.32 -6.21 16.01
N LEU A 190 15.80 -5.06 15.60
CA LEU A 190 15.56 -4.71 14.21
C LEU A 190 16.22 -3.38 13.90
N HIS A 191 16.90 -3.31 12.74
CA HIS A 191 17.58 -2.11 12.28
C HIS A 191 16.90 -1.59 11.01
N PHE A 192 16.64 -0.29 10.98
CA PHE A 192 16.06 0.40 9.85
C PHE A 192 16.82 1.68 9.55
N ARG A 193 16.75 2.08 8.29
CA ARG A 193 17.24 3.37 7.80
C ARG A 193 16.12 4.07 7.06
N ASN A 194 15.90 5.34 7.37
CA ASN A 194 15.01 6.19 6.61
C ASN A 194 15.68 6.51 5.26
N ILE A 195 15.03 6.19 4.14
CA ILE A 195 15.64 6.38 2.82
C ILE A 195 15.62 7.84 2.36
N PHE A 196 14.81 8.70 2.98
CA PHE A 196 14.67 10.10 2.61
C PHE A 196 15.62 11.01 3.41
N LEU A 197 15.71 10.80 4.73
CA LEU A 197 16.54 11.59 5.65
C LEU A 197 17.88 10.93 6.02
N GLU A 198 18.08 9.66 5.62
CA GLU A 198 19.24 8.84 6.00
C GLU A 198 19.43 8.67 7.52
N THR A 199 18.38 8.89 8.31
CA THR A 199 18.36 8.62 9.75
C THR A 199 18.24 7.13 10.03
N GLN A 200 18.60 6.72 11.25
CA GLN A 200 18.59 5.31 11.67
C GLN A 200 17.56 5.09 12.77
N LEU A 201 16.91 3.93 12.74
CA LEU A 201 15.97 3.49 13.75
C LEU A 201 16.36 2.08 14.21
N VAL A 202 16.59 1.95 15.51
CA VAL A 202 16.91 0.68 16.17
C VAL A 202 15.74 0.34 17.08
N CYS A 203 15.13 -0.82 16.86
CA CYS A 203 14.05 -1.32 17.70
C CYS A 203 14.51 -2.58 18.42
N THR A 204 14.68 -2.50 19.74
CA THR A 204 15.04 -3.66 20.58
C THR A 204 13.91 -3.91 21.56
N TYR A 205 13.31 -5.10 21.51
CA TYR A 205 12.12 -5.40 22.31
C TYR A 205 12.14 -6.82 22.85
N ARG A 206 11.51 -6.99 24.01
CA ARG A 206 11.34 -8.23 24.74
C ARG A 206 9.98 -8.24 25.45
N LYS A 207 9.67 -9.31 26.19
CA LYS A 207 8.47 -9.33 27.04
C LYS A 207 8.52 -8.18 28.07
N GLY A 208 7.52 -7.31 28.02
CA GLY A 208 7.31 -6.20 28.95
C GLY A 208 8.19 -4.95 28.76
N GLU A 209 9.07 -4.93 27.75
CA GLU A 209 9.95 -3.79 27.46
C GLU A 209 10.23 -3.65 25.96
N ALA A 210 10.20 -2.43 25.44
CA ALA A 210 10.52 -2.08 24.06
C ALA A 210 11.17 -0.71 23.94
#